data_AF-A0A7L9R2V7-F1
#
_entry.id   AF-A0A7L9R2V7-F1
#
_cell.length_a   1.000
_cell.length_b   1.000
_cell.length_c   1.000
_cell.angle_alpha   90.00
_cell.angle_beta   90.00
_cell.angle_gamma   90.00
#
_symmetry.space_group_name_H-M   'P 1'
#
loop_
_entity.id
_entity.type
_entity.pdbx_description
1 polymer ?
#
loop_
_entity_poly.entity_id
_entity_poly.type
_entity_poly.pdbx_seq_one_letter_code
_entity_poly.pdbx_strand_id
1 'polypeptide(L)'
;EVLQGTTLNVALLITTWQKVAPITLLYMTSNHMQMEIMLLIGTLSILIGGWGGINQTQLRKMMAYSSIAHLGWTMAAISITPNIALLNIIIYMTISTPVFLLLMTTSTKTLQTTTTIWSFSPITAALLTLLFLSMAALPPLAGFTPKLLIMDKMIMHKLTPTVTTLALFSLLSLIFYLRTAYLMGSTIPPTTTQSTALWRLKTNHNQLMTALTPLALFNITIMPALMM
;
A
#
# COMPACT_ATOMS: atom_id res chain seq x y z
N GLU A 1 -12.99 4.18 -9.92
CA GLU A 1 -14.35 4.63 -9.58
C GLU A 1 -15.11 3.61 -8.73
N VAL A 2 -15.09 2.33 -9.12
CA VAL A 2 -15.69 1.21 -8.35
C VAL A 2 -15.37 1.28 -6.85
N LEU A 3 -14.09 1.40 -6.49
CA LEU A 3 -13.67 1.46 -5.08
C LEU A 3 -14.27 2.64 -4.29
N GLN A 4 -14.62 3.75 -4.96
CA GLN A 4 -15.27 4.88 -4.30
C GLN A 4 -16.77 4.64 -4.08
N GLY A 5 -17.42 3.90 -4.99
CA GLY A 5 -18.86 3.59 -4.91
C GLY A 5 -19.19 2.48 -3.91
N THR A 6 -18.22 1.64 -3.55
CA THR A 6 -18.45 0.47 -2.68
C THR A 6 -18.13 0.75 -1.21
N THR A 7 -18.65 -0.10 -0.32
CA THR A 7 -18.30 -0.09 1.12
C THR A 7 -16.82 -0.43 1.32
N LEU A 8 -16.24 -0.08 2.48
CA LEU A 8 -14.84 -0.38 2.80
C LEU A 8 -14.56 -1.89 2.78
N ASN A 9 -15.52 -2.74 3.17
CA ASN A 9 -15.34 -4.20 3.20
C ASN A 9 -15.22 -4.76 1.79
N VAL A 10 -16.09 -4.31 0.89
CA VAL A 10 -16.03 -4.68 -0.52
C VAL A 10 -14.77 -4.12 -1.16
N ALA A 11 -14.38 -2.89 -0.80
CA ALA A 11 -13.12 -2.31 -1.27
C ALA A 11 -11.91 -3.15 -0.86
N LEU A 12 -11.86 -3.61 0.39
CA LEU A 12 -10.82 -4.52 0.87
C LEU A 12 -10.78 -5.80 0.01
N LEU A 13 -11.92 -6.47 -0.18
CA LEU A 13 -12.01 -7.69 -0.99
C LEU A 13 -11.56 -7.47 -2.45
N ILE A 14 -11.94 -6.34 -3.06
CA ILE A 14 -11.50 -6.00 -4.42
C ILE A 14 -10.00 -5.74 -4.47
N THR A 15 -9.44 -5.02 -3.49
CA THR A 15 -8.00 -4.77 -3.45
C THR A 15 -7.20 -6.02 -3.11
N THR A 16 -7.82 -7.03 -2.52
CA THR A 16 -7.14 -8.22 -2.03
C THR A 16 -7.47 -9.47 -2.83
N TRP A 17 -8.60 -10.08 -2.52
CA TRP A 17 -9.06 -11.35 -3.05
C TRP A 17 -9.08 -11.40 -4.58
N GLN A 18 -9.58 -10.34 -5.22
CA GLN A 18 -9.72 -10.29 -6.69
C GLN A 18 -8.39 -10.25 -7.44
N LYS A 19 -7.28 -9.92 -6.77
CA LYS A 19 -5.96 -9.90 -7.41
C LYS A 19 -5.32 -11.30 -7.44
N VAL A 20 -5.69 -12.19 -6.52
CA VAL A 20 -5.03 -13.50 -6.33
C VAL A 20 -5.11 -14.35 -7.60
N ALA A 21 -6.31 -14.59 -8.14
CA ALA A 21 -6.49 -15.46 -9.29
C ALA A 21 -5.73 -14.98 -10.56
N PRO A 22 -5.87 -13.70 -11.00
CA PRO A 22 -5.11 -13.22 -12.15
C PRO A 22 -3.59 -13.32 -11.98
N ILE A 23 -3.07 -13.04 -10.78
CA ILE A 23 -1.63 -13.11 -10.50
C ILE A 23 -1.14 -14.55 -10.54
N THR A 24 -1.90 -15.50 -9.99
CA THR A 24 -1.53 -16.92 -10.06
C THR A 24 -1.46 -17.42 -11.50
N LEU A 25 -2.36 -16.95 -12.37
CA LEU A 25 -2.30 -17.25 -13.80
C LEU A 25 -1.03 -16.68 -14.43
N LEU A 26 -0.73 -15.39 -14.19
CA LEU A 26 0.49 -14.75 -14.69
C LEU A 26 1.76 -15.46 -14.20
N TYR A 27 1.76 -15.95 -12.96
CA TYR A 27 2.86 -16.74 -12.40
C TYR A 27 3.03 -18.06 -13.15
N MET A 28 1.95 -18.80 -13.42
CA MET A 28 2.02 -20.08 -14.15
C MET A 28 2.47 -19.89 -15.60
N THR A 29 2.13 -18.77 -16.23
CA THR A 29 2.50 -18.46 -17.62
C THR A 29 3.76 -17.62 -17.74
N SER A 30 4.52 -17.37 -16.65
CA SER A 30 5.63 -16.41 -16.63
C SER A 30 6.68 -16.71 -17.69
N ASN A 31 6.94 -17.99 -17.96
CA ASN A 31 7.95 -18.44 -18.92
C ASN A 31 7.60 -18.12 -20.38
N HIS A 32 6.33 -17.85 -20.69
CA HIS A 32 5.86 -17.55 -22.04
C HIS A 32 5.58 -16.05 -22.25
N MET A 33 5.84 -15.21 -21.25
CA MET A 33 5.57 -13.77 -21.34
C MET A 33 6.74 -13.00 -21.93
N GLN A 34 6.45 -12.08 -22.85
CA GLN A 34 7.46 -11.19 -23.40
C GLN A 34 7.85 -10.10 -22.40
N MET A 35 9.11 -10.08 -22.01
CA MET A 35 9.66 -9.18 -20.98
C MET A 35 9.43 -7.70 -21.29
N GLU A 36 9.60 -7.27 -22.54
CA GLU A 36 9.45 -5.86 -22.95
C GLU A 36 8.04 -5.32 -22.71
N ILE A 37 7.02 -6.13 -23.03
CA ILE A 37 5.61 -5.75 -22.85
C ILE A 37 5.29 -5.65 -21.36
N MET A 38 5.80 -6.58 -20.54
CA MET A 38 5.57 -6.60 -19.10
C MET A 38 6.22 -5.42 -18.38
N LEU A 39 7.43 -5.04 -18.79
CA LEU A 39 8.11 -3.84 -18.29
C LEU A 39 7.38 -2.55 -18.71
N LEU A 40 6.88 -2.48 -19.94
CA LEU A 40 6.09 -1.33 -20.39
C LEU A 40 4.80 -1.18 -19.59
N ILE A 41 4.04 -2.27 -19.40
CA ILE A 41 2.81 -2.25 -18.59
C ILE A 41 3.13 -1.89 -17.13
N GLY A 42 4.22 -2.44 -16.58
CA GLY A 42 4.68 -2.14 -15.22
C GLY A 42 5.03 -0.67 -15.02
N THR A 43 5.81 -0.08 -15.92
CA THR A 43 6.21 1.34 -15.86
C THR A 43 5.01 2.28 -16.01
N LEU A 44 4.13 2.03 -16.98
CA LEU A 44 2.93 2.84 -17.20
C LEU A 44 1.97 2.79 -16.01
N SER A 45 1.78 1.62 -15.40
CA SER A 45 0.92 1.48 -14.23
C SER A 45 1.47 2.21 -13.00
N ILE A 46 2.79 2.19 -12.77
CA ILE A 46 3.40 3.00 -11.69
C ILE A 46 3.20 4.49 -11.97
N LEU A 47 3.40 4.95 -13.22
CA LEU A 47 3.21 6.34 -13.59
C LEU A 47 1.76 6.80 -13.35
N ILE A 48 0.78 6.05 -13.88
CA ILE A 48 -0.64 6.37 -13.76
C ILE A 48 -1.10 6.27 -12.30
N GLY A 49 -0.62 5.27 -11.56
CA GLY A 49 -0.87 5.10 -10.13
C GLY A 49 -0.34 6.27 -9.31
N GLY A 50 0.90 6.69 -9.56
CA GLY A 50 1.52 7.82 -8.89
C GLY A 50 0.79 9.13 -9.19
N TRP A 51 0.66 9.48 -10.47
CA TRP A 51 0.05 10.73 -10.91
C TRP A 51 -1.42 10.85 -10.50
N GLY A 52 -2.19 9.77 -10.68
CA GLY A 52 -3.60 9.73 -10.35
C GLY A 52 -3.89 9.83 -8.85
N GLY A 53 -2.96 9.38 -8.00
CA GLY A 53 -3.08 9.41 -6.54
C GLY A 53 -2.86 10.78 -5.90
N ILE A 54 -2.00 11.63 -6.48
CA ILE A 54 -1.60 12.92 -5.90
C ILE A 54 -2.80 13.83 -5.61
N ASN A 55 -3.76 13.91 -6.53
CA ASN A 55 -4.89 14.83 -6.39
C ASN A 55 -6.13 14.22 -5.68
N GLN A 56 -6.01 13.02 -5.10
CA GLN A 56 -7.16 12.38 -4.43
C GLN A 56 -7.24 12.75 -2.96
N THR A 57 -8.40 13.25 -2.54
CA THR A 57 -8.74 13.49 -1.11
C THR A 57 -9.54 12.34 -0.50
N GLN A 58 -10.08 11.46 -1.34
CA GLN A 58 -10.85 10.29 -0.93
C GLN A 58 -9.91 9.10 -0.74
N LEU A 59 -9.91 8.52 0.47
CA LEU A 59 -8.98 7.44 0.82
C LEU A 59 -9.16 6.21 -0.05
N ARG A 60 -10.40 5.87 -0.42
CA ARG A 60 -10.69 4.71 -1.27
C ARG A 60 -10.12 4.87 -2.68
N LYS A 61 -10.17 6.08 -3.26
CA LYS A 61 -9.50 6.37 -4.54
C LYS A 61 -7.99 6.36 -4.39
N MET A 62 -7.46 6.92 -3.31
CA MET A 62 -6.02 6.88 -3.03
C MET A 62 -5.51 5.43 -2.94
N MET A 63 -6.22 4.55 -2.23
CA MET A 63 -5.91 3.12 -2.13
C MET A 63 -6.09 2.38 -3.46
N ALA A 64 -6.99 2.84 -4.34
CA ALA A 64 -7.10 2.31 -5.70
C ALA A 64 -5.83 2.57 -6.50
N TYR A 65 -5.38 3.82 -6.52
CA TYR A 65 -4.18 4.25 -7.25
C TYR A 65 -2.91 3.61 -6.69
N SER A 66 -2.82 3.43 -5.36
CA SER A 66 -1.71 2.68 -4.79
C SER A 66 -1.73 1.21 -5.20
N SER A 67 -2.91 0.58 -5.31
CA SER A 67 -3.02 -0.79 -5.80
C SER A 67 -2.52 -0.93 -7.24
N ILE A 68 -2.71 0.11 -8.06
CA ILE A 68 -2.22 0.16 -9.46
C ILE A 68 -0.69 0.29 -9.46
N ALA A 69 -0.13 1.17 -8.61
CA ALA A 69 1.31 1.35 -8.53
C ALA A 69 2.05 0.11 -7.98
N HIS A 70 1.50 -0.54 -6.95
CA HIS A 70 2.06 -1.79 -6.42
C HIS A 70 1.96 -2.94 -7.43
N LEU A 71 0.86 -3.05 -8.16
CA LEU A 71 0.77 -3.99 -9.28
C LEU A 71 1.76 -3.68 -10.41
N GLY A 72 2.11 -2.42 -10.64
CA GLY A 72 3.13 -2.09 -11.64
C GLY A 72 4.50 -2.69 -11.31
N TRP A 73 4.90 -2.67 -10.04
CA TRP A 73 6.10 -3.37 -9.57
C TRP A 73 6.00 -4.88 -9.76
N THR A 74 4.81 -5.48 -9.56
CA THR A 74 4.62 -6.92 -9.71
C THR A 74 4.70 -7.33 -11.18
N MET A 75 4.09 -6.54 -12.07
CA MET A 75 4.12 -6.79 -13.52
C MET A 75 5.54 -6.65 -14.08
N ALA A 76 6.32 -5.68 -13.61
CA ALA A 76 7.72 -5.53 -14.01
C ALA A 76 8.59 -6.71 -13.55
N ALA A 77 8.31 -7.27 -12.38
CA ALA A 77 9.11 -8.35 -11.78
C ALA A 77 8.73 -9.75 -12.29
N ILE A 78 7.48 -10.00 -12.70
CA ILE A 78 6.97 -11.36 -12.93
C ILE A 78 7.65 -12.08 -14.09
N SER A 79 8.14 -11.35 -15.11
CA SER A 79 8.87 -11.92 -16.24
C SER A 79 10.35 -12.22 -15.95
N ILE A 80 10.88 -11.72 -14.82
CA ILE A 80 12.30 -11.86 -14.46
C ILE A 80 12.44 -12.81 -13.28
N THR A 81 11.73 -12.52 -12.19
CA THR A 81 11.75 -13.30 -10.95
C THR A 81 10.33 -13.43 -10.40
N PRO A 82 9.56 -14.44 -10.86
CA PRO A 82 8.14 -14.58 -10.52
C PRO A 82 7.91 -14.79 -9.01
N ASN A 83 8.87 -15.42 -8.31
CA ASN A 83 8.80 -15.60 -6.85
C ASN A 83 8.80 -14.27 -6.09
N ILE A 84 9.64 -13.30 -6.51
CA ILE A 84 9.70 -11.98 -5.89
C ILE A 84 8.47 -11.15 -6.24
N ALA A 85 7.91 -11.33 -7.45
CA ALA A 85 6.64 -10.71 -7.81
C ALA A 85 5.51 -11.18 -6.88
N LEU A 86 5.41 -12.50 -6.61
CA LEU A 86 4.48 -13.05 -5.62
C LEU A 86 4.71 -12.46 -4.23
N LEU A 87 5.96 -12.38 -3.77
CA LEU A 87 6.30 -11.78 -2.48
C LEU A 87 5.78 -10.34 -2.37
N ASN A 88 5.94 -9.53 -3.42
CA ASN A 88 5.47 -8.14 -3.43
C ASN A 88 3.95 -8.05 -3.23
N ILE A 89 3.18 -8.92 -3.91
CA ILE A 89 1.73 -8.97 -3.70
C ILE A 89 1.39 -9.42 -2.30
N ILE A 90 2.02 -10.46 -1.77
CA ILE A 90 1.74 -10.94 -0.41
C ILE A 90 1.99 -9.80 0.60
N ILE A 91 3.08 -9.05 0.46
CA ILE A 91 3.40 -7.91 1.34
C ILE A 91 2.37 -6.78 1.16
N TYR A 92 1.96 -6.45 -0.06
CA TYR A 92 0.91 -5.47 -0.30
C TYR A 92 -0.41 -5.87 0.37
N MET A 93 -0.76 -7.15 0.33
CA MET A 93 -1.98 -7.70 0.92
C MET A 93 -1.94 -7.64 2.46
N THR A 94 -0.81 -7.99 3.06
CA THR A 94 -0.62 -7.93 4.51
C THR A 94 -0.61 -6.51 5.05
N ILE A 95 -0.15 -5.51 4.28
CA ILE A 95 -0.20 -4.10 4.69
C ILE A 95 -1.58 -3.48 4.46
N SER A 96 -2.25 -3.79 3.34
CA SER A 96 -3.54 -3.19 2.99
C SER A 96 -4.68 -3.63 3.92
N THR A 97 -4.65 -4.86 4.40
CA THR A 97 -5.66 -5.42 5.32
C THR A 97 -5.82 -4.63 6.63
N PRO A 98 -4.78 -4.36 7.45
CA PRO A 98 -4.90 -3.55 8.66
C PRO A 98 -5.25 -2.09 8.35
N VAL A 99 -4.81 -1.52 7.21
CA VAL A 99 -5.22 -0.16 6.79
C VAL A 99 -6.74 -0.10 6.62
N PHE A 100 -7.33 -0.99 5.83
CA PHE A 100 -8.78 -1.00 5.62
C PHE A 100 -9.55 -1.28 6.90
N LEU A 101 -9.06 -2.16 7.78
CA LEU A 101 -9.70 -2.43 9.08
C LEU A 101 -9.68 -1.20 10.00
N LEU A 102 -8.58 -0.45 10.03
CA LEU A 102 -8.49 0.80 10.79
C LEU A 102 -9.42 1.89 10.22
N LEU A 103 -9.56 1.96 8.89
CA LEU A 103 -10.53 2.87 8.27
C LEU A 103 -11.98 2.48 8.59
N MET A 104 -12.28 1.19 8.72
CA MET A 104 -13.60 0.70 9.12
C MET A 104 -13.91 1.03 10.59
N THR A 105 -12.98 0.75 11.51
CA THR A 105 -13.19 1.00 12.95
C THR A 105 -13.35 2.49 13.26
N THR A 106 -12.67 3.35 12.49
CA THR A 106 -12.77 4.82 12.61
C THR A 106 -13.83 5.44 11.70
N SER A 107 -14.50 4.66 10.85
CA SER A 107 -15.50 5.11 9.86
C SER A 107 -15.02 6.21 8.89
N THR A 108 -13.71 6.31 8.67
CA THR A 108 -13.12 7.41 7.90
C THR A 108 -13.13 7.17 6.40
N LYS A 109 -13.45 8.22 5.62
CA LYS A 109 -13.59 8.15 4.16
C LYS A 109 -12.71 9.17 3.43
N THR A 110 -12.43 10.31 4.07
CA THR A 110 -11.70 11.44 3.50
C THR A 110 -10.46 11.78 4.34
N LEU A 111 -9.48 12.43 3.73
CA LEU A 111 -8.28 12.91 4.44
C LEU A 111 -8.62 13.82 5.63
N GLN A 112 -9.65 14.66 5.51
CA GLN A 112 -10.07 15.53 6.60
C GLN A 112 -10.65 14.73 7.76
N THR A 113 -11.46 13.70 7.49
CA THR A 113 -12.01 12.86 8.58
C THR A 113 -10.92 12.07 9.30
N THR A 114 -9.86 11.69 8.58
CA THR A 114 -8.77 10.95 9.19
C THR A 114 -8.01 11.78 10.23
N THR A 115 -7.81 13.08 10.01
CA THR A 115 -7.03 13.90 10.96
C THR A 115 -7.70 13.96 12.34
N THR A 116 -9.04 13.89 12.38
CA THR A 116 -9.79 13.93 13.64
C THR A 116 -9.55 12.72 14.54
N ILE A 117 -9.01 11.61 14.01
CA ILE A 117 -8.72 10.38 14.77
C ILE A 117 -7.79 10.66 15.95
N TRP A 118 -6.82 11.56 15.77
CA TRP A 118 -5.87 11.94 16.81
C TRP A 118 -6.55 12.42 18.10
N SER A 119 -7.68 13.12 17.95
CA SER A 119 -8.40 13.73 19.08
C SER A 119 -9.09 12.72 20.00
N PHE A 120 -9.43 11.52 19.54
CA PHE A 120 -10.14 10.51 20.33
C PHE A 120 -9.40 9.18 20.48
N SER A 121 -8.48 8.83 19.57
CA SER A 121 -7.69 7.59 19.67
C SER A 121 -6.28 7.76 19.08
N PRO A 122 -5.34 8.38 19.82
CA PRO A 122 -4.00 8.69 19.30
C PRO A 122 -3.21 7.46 18.87
N ILE A 123 -3.40 6.31 19.54
CA ILE A 123 -2.74 5.05 19.19
C ILE A 123 -3.14 4.58 17.78
N THR A 124 -4.44 4.66 17.44
CA THR A 124 -4.90 4.23 16.11
C THR A 124 -4.42 5.17 15.03
N ALA A 125 -4.34 6.48 15.32
CA ALA A 125 -3.75 7.46 14.42
C ALA A 125 -2.26 7.15 14.16
N ALA A 126 -1.47 6.86 15.20
CA ALA A 126 -0.07 6.50 15.07
C ALA A 126 0.16 5.19 14.29
N LEU A 127 -0.68 4.18 14.51
CA LEU A 127 -0.62 2.93 13.72
C LEU A 127 -0.97 3.17 12.25
N LEU A 128 -2.01 3.97 11.98
CA LEU A 128 -2.44 4.28 10.62
C LEU A 128 -1.37 5.09 9.87
N THR A 129 -0.70 6.05 10.53
CA THR A 129 0.43 6.78 9.92
C THR A 129 1.59 5.86 9.57
N LEU A 130 2.00 4.98 10.49
CA LEU A 130 3.05 3.99 10.24
C LEU A 130 2.70 3.05 9.08
N LEU A 131 1.44 2.61 8.98
CA LEU A 131 0.99 1.77 7.87
C LEU A 131 0.99 2.51 6.53
N PHE A 132 0.61 3.79 6.48
CA PHE A 132 0.71 4.58 5.25
C PHE A 132 2.18 4.80 4.83
N LEU A 133 3.08 5.00 5.79
CA LEU A 133 4.52 5.06 5.54
C LEU A 133 5.08 3.71 5.05
N SER A 134 4.54 2.60 5.55
CA SER A 134 4.86 1.24 5.07
C SER A 134 4.42 1.07 3.61
N MET A 135 3.21 1.50 3.25
CA MET A 135 2.73 1.50 1.85
C MET A 135 3.56 2.39 0.92
N ALA A 136 4.15 3.47 1.45
CA ALA A 136 5.08 4.35 0.73
C ALA A 136 6.45 3.71 0.50
N ALA A 137 6.75 2.57 1.14
CA ALA A 137 8.00 1.84 1.04
C ALA A 137 9.22 2.64 1.51
N LEU A 138 9.15 3.24 2.69
CA LEU A 138 10.31 3.90 3.31
C LEU A 138 11.27 2.89 3.97
N PRO A 139 12.60 3.12 3.90
CA PRO A 139 13.63 2.24 4.47
C PRO A 139 13.72 2.43 5.99
N PRO A 140 12.77 1.86 6.75
CA PRO A 140 12.99 0.67 7.60
C PRO A 140 11.75 -0.26 7.68
N LEU A 141 10.73 0.01 6.88
CA LEU A 141 9.41 -0.63 6.94
C LEU A 141 9.28 -1.78 5.94
N ALA A 142 8.34 -2.70 6.21
CA ALA A 142 8.10 -3.89 5.42
C ALA A 142 7.86 -3.63 3.91
N GLY A 143 7.18 -2.53 3.56
CA GLY A 143 6.88 -2.24 2.15
C GLY A 143 8.10 -1.90 1.29
N PHE A 144 9.27 -1.63 1.89
CA PHE A 144 10.51 -1.39 1.16
C PHE A 144 11.17 -2.68 0.67
N THR A 145 11.01 -3.79 1.40
CA THR A 145 11.70 -5.04 1.09
C THR A 145 11.41 -5.59 -0.31
N PRO A 146 10.15 -5.70 -0.80
CA PRO A 146 9.93 -6.27 -2.12
C PRO A 146 10.46 -5.36 -3.23
N LYS A 147 10.35 -4.04 -3.08
CA LYS A 147 10.85 -3.09 -4.09
C LYS A 147 12.37 -3.16 -4.21
N LEU A 148 13.07 -3.21 -3.08
CA LEU A 148 14.53 -3.37 -3.08
C LEU A 148 14.94 -4.69 -3.77
N LEU A 149 14.28 -5.80 -3.43
CA LEU A 149 14.56 -7.11 -4.03
C LEU A 149 14.32 -7.12 -5.56
N ILE A 150 13.24 -6.49 -6.03
CA ILE A 150 12.96 -6.37 -7.46
C ILE A 150 14.07 -5.54 -8.13
N MET A 151 14.44 -4.41 -7.54
CA MET A 151 15.50 -3.55 -8.09
C MET A 151 16.83 -4.31 -8.20
N ASP A 152 17.22 -5.05 -7.16
CA ASP A 152 18.46 -5.82 -7.14
C ASP A 152 18.49 -6.87 -8.27
N LYS A 153 17.43 -7.67 -8.43
CA LYS A 153 17.35 -8.66 -9.51
C LYS A 153 17.35 -8.03 -10.89
N MET A 154 16.65 -6.91 -11.09
CA MET A 154 16.65 -6.23 -12.38
C MET A 154 18.03 -5.65 -12.74
N ILE A 155 18.80 -5.17 -11.74
CA ILE A 155 20.18 -4.73 -11.94
C ILE A 155 21.08 -5.91 -12.32
N MET A 156 20.91 -7.08 -11.69
CA MET A 156 21.64 -8.30 -12.08
C MET A 156 21.40 -8.68 -13.55
N HIS A 157 20.19 -8.46 -14.07
CA HIS A 157 19.84 -8.67 -15.48
C HIS A 157 20.26 -7.52 -16.43
N LYS A 158 21.09 -6.58 -15.98
CA LYS A 158 21.58 -5.42 -16.74
C LYS A 158 20.50 -4.44 -17.21
N LEU A 159 19.32 -4.45 -16.59
CA LEU A 159 18.18 -3.57 -16.93
C LEU A 159 18.21 -2.23 -16.16
N THR A 160 19.39 -1.68 -15.91
CA THR A 160 19.59 -0.49 -15.07
C THR A 160 18.75 0.74 -15.45
N PRO A 161 18.56 1.14 -16.73
CA PRO A 161 17.75 2.33 -17.06
C PRO A 161 16.25 2.12 -16.78
N THR A 162 15.75 0.89 -16.87
CA THR A 162 14.34 0.60 -16.54
C THR A 162 14.11 0.65 -15.03
N VAL A 163 15.10 0.21 -14.24
CA VAL A 163 15.03 0.24 -12.77
C VAL A 163 15.02 1.67 -12.26
N THR A 164 15.86 2.54 -12.82
CA THR A 164 15.92 3.95 -12.40
C THR A 164 14.61 4.67 -12.71
N THR A 165 13.99 4.41 -13.88
CA THR A 165 12.68 4.99 -14.22
C THR A 165 11.55 4.48 -13.32
N LEU A 166 11.50 3.18 -13.03
CA LEU A 166 10.56 2.59 -12.06
C LEU A 166 10.71 3.23 -10.67
N ALA A 167 11.95 3.38 -10.19
CA ALA A 167 12.24 4.00 -8.90
C ALA A 167 11.78 5.46 -8.86
N LEU A 168 12.10 6.26 -9.89
CA LEU A 168 11.68 7.66 -9.98
C LEU A 168 10.15 7.81 -10.00
N PHE A 169 9.44 6.99 -10.77
CA PHE A 169 7.98 7.05 -10.79
C PHE A 169 7.35 6.58 -9.47
N SER A 170 8.00 5.66 -8.76
CA SER A 170 7.51 5.25 -7.44
C SER A 170 7.52 6.39 -6.41
N LEU A 171 8.42 7.38 -6.55
CA LEU A 171 8.46 8.57 -5.69
C LEU A 171 7.18 9.41 -5.79
N LEU A 172 6.50 9.43 -6.95
CA LEU A 172 5.19 10.09 -7.10
C LEU A 172 4.16 9.49 -6.13
N SER A 173 4.18 8.17 -5.97
CA SER A 173 3.27 7.50 -5.03
C SER A 173 3.60 7.81 -3.56
N LEU A 174 4.88 8.04 -3.27
CA LEU A 174 5.35 8.40 -1.94
C LEU A 174 4.86 9.80 -1.52
N ILE A 175 4.74 10.76 -2.45
CA ILE A 175 4.26 12.12 -2.15
C ILE A 175 2.88 12.11 -1.51
N PHE A 176 1.90 11.38 -2.07
CA PHE A 176 0.55 11.40 -1.53
C PHE A 176 0.46 10.69 -0.18
N TYR A 177 1.26 9.64 0.04
CA TYR A 177 1.33 8.98 1.35
C TYR A 177 1.98 9.86 2.41
N LEU A 178 3.07 10.55 2.09
CA LEU A 178 3.68 11.51 3.00
C LEU A 178 2.71 12.64 3.36
N ARG A 179 1.93 13.14 2.38
CA ARG A 179 0.87 14.12 2.66
C ARG A 179 -0.14 13.58 3.66
N THR A 180 -0.58 12.33 3.51
CA THR A 180 -1.51 11.72 4.48
C THR A 180 -0.87 11.57 5.86
N ALA A 181 0.37 11.11 5.95
CA ALA A 181 1.07 10.95 7.22
C ALA A 181 1.28 12.30 7.92
N TYR A 182 1.64 13.35 7.16
CA TYR A 182 1.82 14.71 7.65
C TYR A 182 0.53 15.27 8.29
N LEU A 183 -0.59 15.16 7.57
CA LEU A 183 -1.90 15.63 8.05
C LEU A 183 -2.36 14.91 9.32
N MET A 184 -1.89 13.70 9.55
CA MET A 184 -2.33 12.82 10.64
C MET A 184 -1.44 12.89 11.86
N GLY A 185 -0.13 12.97 11.66
CA GLY A 185 0.86 12.91 12.74
C GLY A 185 1.33 14.27 13.23
N SER A 186 1.38 15.30 12.37
CA SER A 186 2.00 16.59 12.70
C SER A 186 1.05 17.77 12.82
N THR A 187 -0.19 17.64 12.35
CA THR A 187 -1.20 18.71 12.47
C THR A 187 -2.33 18.27 13.38
N ILE A 188 -2.61 19.06 14.42
CA ILE A 188 -3.81 18.89 15.24
C ILE A 188 -4.95 19.62 14.52
N PRO A 189 -5.98 18.92 14.01
CA PRO A 189 -7.09 19.58 13.34
C PRO A 189 -8.01 20.29 14.34
N PRO A 190 -8.79 21.28 13.89
CA PRO A 190 -9.81 21.91 14.73
C PRO A 190 -10.84 20.85 15.18
N THR A 191 -11.03 20.72 16.49
CA THR A 191 -12.02 19.82 17.08
C THR A 191 -13.39 20.47 17.08
N THR A 192 -14.44 19.67 16.86
CA THR A 192 -15.83 20.12 16.98
C THR A 192 -16.34 19.84 18.40
N THR A 193 -17.37 20.55 18.84
CA THR A 193 -17.97 20.37 20.19
C THR A 193 -18.40 18.93 20.49
N GLN A 194 -18.80 18.19 19.45
CA GLN A 194 -19.21 16.78 19.54
C GLN A 194 -18.06 15.80 19.79
N SER A 195 -16.79 16.21 19.63
CA SER A 195 -15.63 15.31 19.82
C SER A 195 -15.54 14.78 21.25
N THR A 196 -15.98 15.56 22.24
CA THR A 196 -15.99 15.19 23.66
C THR A 196 -16.91 14.00 23.95
N ALA A 197 -17.96 13.79 23.16
CA ALA A 197 -18.85 12.64 23.29
C ALA A 197 -18.16 11.34 22.82
N LEU A 198 -17.31 11.42 21.79
CA LEU A 198 -16.56 10.27 21.27
C LEU A 198 -15.54 9.74 22.28
N TRP A 199 -15.02 10.57 23.19
CA TRP A 199 -14.09 10.15 24.26
C TRP A 199 -14.70 9.13 25.23
N ARG A 200 -16.03 9.10 25.34
CA ARG A 200 -16.73 8.16 26.23
C ARG A 200 -16.94 6.79 25.59
N LEU A 201 -16.77 6.66 24.28
CA LEU A 201 -16.98 5.40 23.56
C LEU A 201 -15.72 4.54 23.61
N LYS A 202 -15.90 3.26 23.99
CA LYS A 202 -14.82 2.27 23.87
C LYS A 202 -14.69 1.83 22.42
N THR A 203 -13.48 1.94 21.87
CA THR A 203 -13.17 1.43 20.53
C THR A 203 -13.13 -0.09 20.55
N ASN A 204 -13.89 -0.73 19.66
CA ASN A 204 -13.85 -2.18 19.49
C ASN A 204 -12.73 -2.53 18.50
N HIS A 205 -11.62 -3.06 19.01
CA HIS A 205 -10.47 -3.42 18.18
C HIS A 205 -10.61 -4.86 17.69
N ASN A 206 -10.58 -5.05 16.37
CA ASN A 206 -10.60 -6.38 15.77
C ASN A 206 -9.28 -7.11 16.09
N GLN A 207 -9.35 -8.32 16.63
CA GLN A 207 -8.18 -9.16 16.94
C GLN A 207 -7.30 -9.42 15.70
N LEU A 208 -7.92 -9.51 14.52
CA LEU A 208 -7.21 -9.69 13.26
C LEU A 208 -6.34 -8.47 12.91
N MET A 209 -6.80 -7.26 13.24
CA MET A 209 -6.03 -6.04 13.03
C MET A 209 -4.77 -6.04 13.90
N THR A 210 -4.90 -6.36 15.19
CA THR A 210 -3.77 -6.38 16.13
C THR A 210 -2.71 -7.42 15.78
N ALA A 211 -3.13 -8.56 15.24
CA ALA A 211 -2.20 -9.61 14.81
C ALA A 211 -1.45 -9.23 13.52
N LEU A 212 -2.10 -8.54 12.58
CA LEU A 212 -1.51 -8.19 11.28
C LEU A 212 -0.63 -6.94 11.32
N THR A 213 -0.87 -5.99 12.24
CA THR A 213 -0.12 -4.73 12.28
C THR A 213 1.39 -4.89 12.46
N PRO A 214 1.93 -5.76 13.34
CA PRO A 214 3.37 -5.92 13.49
C PRO A 214 4.01 -6.52 12.23
N LEU A 215 3.34 -7.51 11.62
CA LEU A 215 3.77 -8.14 10.37
C LEU A 215 3.80 -7.12 9.21
N ALA A 216 2.81 -6.24 9.14
CA ALA A 216 2.74 -5.19 8.12
C ALA A 216 3.82 -4.10 8.27
N LEU A 217 4.44 -3.96 9.45
CA LEU A 217 5.43 -2.91 9.73
C LEU A 217 6.86 -3.43 9.70
N PHE A 218 7.13 -4.58 10.33
CA PHE A 218 8.50 -5.01 10.65
C PHE A 218 8.88 -6.38 10.07
N ASN A 219 8.56 -6.63 8.80
CA ASN A 219 9.03 -7.84 8.09
C ASN A 219 10.49 -7.74 7.61
N ILE A 220 11.16 -6.60 7.78
CA ILE A 220 12.51 -6.37 7.24
C ILE A 220 13.57 -7.27 7.88
N THR A 221 13.38 -7.65 9.15
CA THR A 221 14.28 -8.57 9.86
C THR A 221 14.20 -10.01 9.36
N ILE A 222 13.10 -10.38 8.68
CA ILE A 222 12.87 -11.71 8.11
C ILE A 222 13.31 -11.76 6.63
N MET A 223 13.81 -10.65 6.08
CA MET A 223 14.28 -10.56 4.69
C MET A 223 15.22 -11.71 4.25
N PRO A 224 16.20 -12.18 5.05
CA PRO A 224 17.08 -13.27 4.63
C PRO A 224 16.32 -14.59 4.39
N ALA A 225 15.29 -14.87 5.18
CA ALA A 225 14.46 -16.07 5.02
C ALA A 225 13.51 -15.96 3.81
N LEU A 226 13.18 -14.75 3.36
CA LEU A 226 12.36 -14.51 2.17
C LEU A 226 13.15 -14.62 0.87
N MET A 227 14.48 -14.58 0.93
CA MET A 227 15.37 -14.73 -0.23
C MET A 227 15.79 -16.18 -0.51
N MET A 228 15.68 -17.07 0.48
CA MET A 228 15.91 -18.52 0.35
C MET A 228 14.70 -19.20 -0.30
#